data_AF-A0A7X1ZU56-F1
#
_entry.id   AF-A0A7X1ZU56-F1
#
_cell.length_a   1.000
_cell.length_b   1.000
_cell.length_c   1.000
_cell.angle_alpha   90.00
_cell.angle_beta   90.00
_cell.angle_gamma   90.00
#
_symmetry.space_group_name_H-M   'P 1'
#
loop_
_entity.id
_entity.type
_entity.pdbx_description
1 polymer ?
#
loop_
_entity_poly.entity_id
_entity_poly.type
_entity_poly.pdbx_seq_one_letter_code
_entity_poly.pdbx_strand_id
1 'polypeptide(L)'
;MSEGYVSLVVEGSLDETISKKLISKYANHIKIRTTYSMGSRSEIRKRINKYNQAARVYPFWVLVDLNQDECPPILIKEWVPHKNPQLFLRVAVRQVEAWLLADRQAFARFLGVGLNRIPVNPDAVTKSPSLIMSVSRKSRKRDIKESIPPLGTTAKRGPDYNGQLSRFVNGGWDAERARKHSSSLDRTIRTLQRL
;
A
#
# COMPACT_ATOMS: atom_id res chain seq x y z
N MET A 1 19.03 4.62 -20.61
CA MET A 1 18.25 5.52 -19.74
C MET A 1 19.14 5.84 -18.55
N SER A 2 19.32 7.13 -18.22
CA SER A 2 20.09 7.54 -17.04
C SER A 2 19.42 7.06 -15.75
N GLU A 3 20.20 6.65 -14.76
CA GLU A 3 19.70 6.25 -13.46
C GLU A 3 19.06 7.46 -12.74
N GLY A 4 17.83 7.30 -12.28
CA GLY A 4 17.09 8.35 -11.56
C GLY A 4 16.98 8.03 -10.07
N TYR A 5 16.70 9.06 -9.26
CA TYR A 5 16.53 8.89 -7.81
C TYR A 5 15.20 9.44 -7.33
N VAL A 6 14.61 8.77 -6.34
CA VAL A 6 13.40 9.22 -5.66
C VAL A 6 13.52 9.05 -4.14
N SER A 7 12.93 9.97 -3.40
CA SER A 7 12.72 9.83 -1.96
C SER A 7 11.37 9.17 -1.71
N LEU A 8 11.33 8.10 -0.92
CA LEU A 8 10.11 7.38 -0.55
C LEU A 8 9.57 7.91 0.78
N VAL A 9 8.28 8.26 0.84
CA VAL A 9 7.59 8.69 2.08
C VAL A 9 6.35 7.82 2.28
N VAL A 10 6.26 7.17 3.44
CA VAL A 10 5.25 6.15 3.72
C VAL A 10 4.82 6.17 5.19
N GLU A 11 3.65 5.60 5.49
CA GLU A 11 3.12 5.54 6.85
C GLU A 11 3.82 4.48 7.70
N GLY A 12 3.96 3.26 7.17
CA GLY A 12 4.61 2.16 7.88
C GLY A 12 5.27 1.12 6.97
N SER A 13 5.67 0.01 7.60
CA SER A 13 6.50 -1.02 6.96
C SER A 13 5.83 -1.75 5.80
N LEU A 14 4.51 -1.91 5.82
CA LEU A 14 3.78 -2.56 4.74
C LEU A 14 3.75 -1.66 3.49
N ASP A 15 3.41 -0.39 3.67
CA ASP A 15 3.42 0.64 2.61
C ASP A 15 4.79 0.75 1.95
N GLU A 16 5.85 0.71 2.78
CA GLU A 16 7.23 0.70 2.34
C GLU A 16 7.54 -0.51 1.45
N THR A 17 7.19 -1.70 1.93
CA THR A 17 7.44 -2.97 1.22
C THR A 17 6.73 -3.00 -0.13
N ILE A 18 5.46 -2.59 -0.16
CA ILE A 18 4.67 -2.47 -1.39
C ILE A 18 5.31 -1.45 -2.34
N SER A 19 5.65 -0.26 -1.85
CA SER A 19 6.24 0.81 -2.68
C SER A 19 7.57 0.36 -3.28
N LYS A 20 8.45 -0.26 -2.49
CA LYS A 20 9.73 -0.81 -2.95
C LYS A 20 9.53 -1.88 -4.02
N LYS A 21 8.61 -2.82 -3.81
CA LYS A 21 8.27 -3.88 -4.77
C LYS A 21 7.77 -3.29 -6.09
N LEU A 22 6.86 -2.32 -6.03
CA LEU A 22 6.29 -1.68 -7.21
C LEU A 22 7.33 -0.85 -7.98
N ILE A 23 8.10 0.01 -7.29
CA ILE A 23 9.16 0.82 -7.93
C ILE A 23 10.19 -0.10 -8.60
N SER A 24 10.69 -1.11 -7.89
CA SER A 24 11.65 -2.08 -8.43
C SER A 24 11.12 -2.81 -9.68
N LYS A 25 9.83 -3.16 -9.70
CA LYS A 25 9.21 -3.88 -10.82
C LYS A 25 8.91 -2.99 -12.03
N TYR A 26 8.43 -1.76 -11.80
CA TYR A 26 7.82 -0.93 -12.85
C TYR A 26 8.64 0.31 -13.23
N ALA A 27 9.63 0.69 -12.42
CA ALA A 27 10.53 1.82 -12.64
C ALA A 27 11.96 1.42 -12.19
N ASN A 28 12.49 0.34 -12.77
CA ASN A 28 13.72 -0.32 -12.31
C ASN A 28 15.00 0.53 -12.49
N HIS A 29 14.94 1.54 -13.34
CA HIS A 29 15.96 2.58 -13.54
C HIS A 29 15.93 3.68 -12.45
N ILE A 30 14.89 3.69 -11.61
CA ILE A 30 14.76 4.62 -10.48
C ILE A 30 15.21 3.93 -9.20
N LYS A 31 16.16 4.54 -8.48
CA LYS A 31 16.62 4.10 -7.17
C LYS A 31 15.98 4.91 -6.05
N ILE A 32 15.64 4.21 -4.96
CA ILE A 32 15.17 4.86 -3.74
C ILE A 32 16.39 5.35 -2.98
N ARG A 33 16.57 6.68 -2.91
CA ARG A 33 17.72 7.30 -2.22
C ARG A 33 17.53 7.31 -0.70
N THR A 34 16.32 7.67 -0.26
CA THR A 34 15.99 7.79 1.16
C THR A 34 14.55 7.33 1.36
N THR A 35 14.30 6.65 2.48
CA THR A 35 12.96 6.25 2.90
C THR A 35 12.60 6.94 4.21
N TYR A 36 11.48 7.65 4.23
CA TYR A 36 10.92 8.32 5.39
C TYR A 36 9.69 7.54 5.87
N SER A 37 9.84 6.77 6.93
CA SER A 37 8.74 6.09 7.63
C SER A 37 8.17 7.03 8.68
N MET A 38 6.97 7.56 8.43
CA MET A 38 6.40 8.67 9.20
C MET A 38 5.55 8.22 10.39
N GLY A 39 5.29 6.92 10.54
CA GLY A 39 4.52 6.32 11.62
C GLY A 39 3.00 6.56 11.54
N SER A 40 2.55 7.62 10.85
CA SER A 40 1.12 7.88 10.64
C SER A 40 0.83 8.76 9.42
N ARG A 41 -0.38 8.60 8.86
CA ARG A 41 -0.98 9.49 7.87
C ARG A 41 -0.95 10.98 8.27
N SER A 42 -1.19 11.26 9.56
CA SER A 42 -1.24 12.64 10.10
C SER A 42 0.14 13.31 10.01
N GLU A 43 1.21 12.58 10.31
CA GLU A 43 2.57 13.10 10.17
C GLU A 43 2.96 13.38 8.72
N ILE A 44 2.52 12.54 7.77
CA ILE A 44 2.68 12.83 6.34
C ILE A 44 1.92 14.10 5.97
N ARG A 45 0.65 14.23 6.39
CA ARG A 45 -0.17 15.41 6.10
C ARG A 45 0.49 16.71 6.59
N LYS A 46 1.09 16.71 7.79
CA LYS A 46 1.80 17.88 8.33
C LYS A 46 3.02 18.29 7.50
N ARG A 47 3.65 17.35 6.79
CA ARG A 47 4.92 17.58 6.07
C ARG A 47 4.79 17.59 4.56
N ILE A 48 3.64 17.19 4.00
CA ILE A 48 3.47 17.01 2.56
C ILE A 48 3.80 18.29 1.75
N ASN A 49 3.48 19.47 2.27
CA ASN A 49 3.82 20.74 1.63
C ASN A 49 5.34 21.02 1.60
N LYS A 50 6.09 20.54 2.62
CA LYS A 50 7.55 20.61 2.62
C LYS A 50 8.14 19.69 1.56
N TYR A 51 7.62 18.47 1.43
CA TYR A 51 8.00 17.56 0.35
C TYR A 51 7.64 18.13 -1.03
N ASN A 52 6.49 18.79 -1.16
CA ASN A 52 6.07 19.46 -2.39
C ASN A 52 7.01 20.60 -2.82
N GLN A 53 7.49 21.40 -1.87
CA GLN A 53 8.52 22.41 -2.14
C GLN A 53 9.85 21.77 -2.54
N ALA A 54 10.30 20.76 -1.78
CA ALA A 54 11.54 20.04 -2.07
C ALA A 54 11.50 19.30 -3.44
N ALA A 55 10.29 18.92 -3.90
CA ALA A 55 10.07 18.32 -5.20
C ALA A 55 10.49 19.20 -6.39
N ARG A 56 10.74 20.50 -6.19
CA ARG A 56 11.36 21.36 -7.21
C ARG A 56 12.79 20.94 -7.58
N VAL A 57 13.47 20.23 -6.68
CA VAL A 57 14.87 19.83 -6.85
C VAL A 57 15.02 18.31 -6.89
N TYR A 58 14.27 17.57 -6.06
CA TYR A 58 14.38 16.10 -5.96
C TYR A 58 13.01 15.42 -5.99
N PRO A 59 12.81 14.35 -6.78
CA PRO A 59 11.53 13.66 -6.82
C PRO A 59 11.14 12.98 -5.49
N PHE A 60 9.85 13.01 -5.17
CA PHE A 60 9.27 12.34 -3.99
C PHE A 60 8.14 11.39 -4.40
N TRP A 61 8.23 10.14 -3.96
CA TRP A 61 7.15 9.16 -4.02
C TRP A 61 6.50 9.07 -2.65
N VAL A 62 5.23 9.45 -2.56
CA VAL A 62 4.48 9.42 -1.30
C VAL A 62 3.31 8.46 -1.45
N LEU A 63 3.19 7.48 -0.57
CA LEU A 63 2.04 6.58 -0.52
C LEU A 63 1.28 6.76 0.79
N VAL A 64 -0.02 6.98 0.69
CA VAL A 64 -0.95 7.09 1.82
C VAL A 64 -2.25 6.33 1.58
N ASP A 65 -2.93 6.00 2.67
CA ASP A 65 -4.27 5.43 2.63
C ASP A 65 -5.35 6.52 2.51
N LEU A 66 -6.37 6.26 1.67
CA LEU A 66 -7.57 7.12 1.60
C LEU A 66 -8.40 7.04 2.89
N ASN A 67 -8.43 5.87 3.52
CA ASN A 67 -9.27 5.53 4.66
C ASN A 67 -10.76 5.79 4.39
N GLN A 68 -11.34 6.75 5.12
CA GLN A 68 -12.77 7.11 5.03
C GLN A 68 -13.00 8.36 4.18
N ASP A 69 -11.95 8.99 3.66
CA ASP A 69 -12.10 10.17 2.82
C ASP A 69 -12.80 9.81 1.50
N GLU A 70 -13.49 10.79 0.91
CA GLU A 70 -14.40 10.58 -0.21
C GLU A 70 -13.72 9.94 -1.42
N CYS A 71 -12.67 10.59 -1.94
CA CYS A 71 -11.91 10.05 -3.07
C CYS A 71 -10.48 10.62 -3.15
N PRO A 72 -9.56 9.92 -3.86
CA PRO A 72 -8.18 10.36 -4.00
C PRO A 72 -7.98 11.77 -4.58
N PRO A 73 -8.69 12.20 -5.64
CA PRO A 73 -8.53 13.55 -6.18
C PRO A 73 -8.82 14.66 -5.17
N ILE A 74 -9.89 14.51 -4.36
CA ILE A 74 -10.26 15.48 -3.32
C ILE A 74 -9.16 15.54 -2.26
N LEU A 75 -8.74 14.39 -1.72
CA LEU A 75 -7.65 14.32 -0.73
C LEU A 75 -6.37 14.99 -1.23
N ILE A 76 -5.96 14.69 -2.47
CA ILE A 76 -4.76 15.29 -3.07
C ILE A 76 -4.91 16.82 -3.19
N LYS A 77 -6.05 17.30 -3.67
CA LYS A 77 -6.33 18.74 -3.82
C LYS A 77 -6.33 19.47 -2.47
N GLU A 78 -6.90 18.84 -1.43
CA GLU A 78 -6.91 19.39 -0.07
C GLU A 78 -5.50 19.41 0.55
N TRP A 79 -4.72 18.37 0.34
CA TRP A 79 -3.39 18.25 0.94
C TRP A 79 -2.35 19.13 0.24
N VAL A 80 -2.43 19.19 -1.10
CA VAL A 80 -1.46 19.89 -1.95
C VAL A 80 -2.17 20.55 -3.15
N PRO A 81 -2.84 21.71 -2.95
CA PRO A 81 -3.59 22.39 -4.01
C PRO A 81 -2.75 22.71 -5.26
N HIS A 82 -1.47 23.04 -5.06
CA HIS A 82 -0.50 23.31 -6.11
C HIS A 82 0.59 22.23 -6.13
N LYS A 83 0.23 21.03 -6.59
CA LYS A 83 1.11 19.87 -6.59
C LYS A 83 2.23 20.01 -7.63
N ASN A 84 3.47 19.89 -7.17
CA ASN A 84 4.63 19.79 -8.04
C ASN A 84 4.55 18.50 -8.89
N PRO A 85 4.91 18.53 -10.19
CA PRO A 85 4.96 17.34 -11.04
C PRO A 85 5.85 16.22 -10.49
N GLN A 86 6.95 16.57 -9.81
CA GLN A 86 7.91 15.65 -9.18
C GLN A 86 7.48 15.17 -7.78
N LEU A 87 6.31 15.59 -7.28
CA LEU A 87 5.67 15.00 -6.11
C LEU A 87 4.65 13.94 -6.57
N PHE A 88 5.05 12.68 -6.57
CA PHE A 88 4.21 11.54 -6.86
C PHE A 88 3.42 11.11 -5.61
N LEU A 89 2.41 11.91 -5.25
CA LEU A 89 1.45 11.56 -4.19
C LEU A 89 0.44 10.53 -4.71
N ARG A 90 0.54 9.30 -4.19
CA ARG A 90 -0.31 8.16 -4.50
C ARG A 90 -1.18 7.82 -3.31
N VAL A 91 -2.42 7.47 -3.59
CA VAL A 91 -3.43 7.16 -2.58
C VAL A 91 -4.02 5.79 -2.86
N ALA A 92 -3.87 4.86 -1.91
CA ALA A 92 -4.56 3.59 -1.94
C ALA A 92 -6.03 3.82 -1.56
N VAL A 93 -6.97 3.39 -2.41
CA VAL A 93 -8.41 3.50 -2.09
C VAL A 93 -8.73 2.58 -0.92
N ARG A 94 -9.37 3.14 0.09
CA ARG A 94 -9.49 2.58 1.44
C ARG A 94 -8.13 2.42 2.09
N GLN A 95 -7.42 1.32 1.84
CA GLN A 95 -6.12 1.04 2.47
C GLN A 95 -5.24 0.19 1.55
N VAL A 96 -3.93 0.23 1.71
CA VAL A 96 -2.98 -0.58 0.93
C VAL A 96 -3.25 -2.08 0.98
N GLU A 97 -3.90 -2.59 2.02
CA GLU A 97 -4.32 -4.00 2.05
C GLU A 97 -5.36 -4.35 0.99
N ALA A 98 -6.16 -3.38 0.51
CA ALA A 98 -7.05 -3.59 -0.62
C ALA A 98 -6.26 -3.99 -1.88
N TRP A 99 -5.05 -3.46 -2.07
CA TRP A 99 -4.17 -3.84 -3.19
C TRP A 99 -3.69 -5.29 -3.08
N LEU A 100 -3.47 -5.78 -1.86
CA LEU A 100 -3.08 -7.18 -1.63
C LEU A 100 -4.25 -8.13 -1.86
N LEU A 101 -5.43 -7.78 -1.34
CA LEU A 101 -6.68 -8.52 -1.54
C LEU A 101 -7.07 -8.61 -3.02
N ALA A 102 -6.63 -7.67 -3.84
CA ALA A 102 -6.89 -7.66 -5.29
C ALA A 102 -6.22 -8.79 -6.06
N ASP A 103 -5.12 -9.36 -5.57
CA ASP A 103 -4.63 -10.66 -6.08
C ASP A 103 -5.35 -11.80 -5.35
N ARG A 104 -6.66 -11.92 -5.62
CA ARG A 104 -7.58 -12.74 -4.81
C ARG A 104 -7.13 -14.18 -4.66
N GLN A 105 -6.67 -14.79 -5.75
CA GLN A 105 -6.25 -16.19 -5.77
C GLN A 105 -4.97 -16.40 -4.94
N ALA A 106 -3.98 -15.54 -5.10
CA ALA A 106 -2.74 -15.66 -4.34
C ALA A 106 -2.97 -15.34 -2.86
N PHE A 107 -3.81 -14.35 -2.56
CA PHE A 107 -4.13 -13.99 -1.18
C PHE A 107 -4.89 -15.12 -0.46
N ALA A 108 -5.84 -15.78 -1.14
CA ALA A 108 -6.53 -16.96 -0.60
C ALA A 108 -5.54 -18.11 -0.30
N ARG A 109 -4.61 -18.39 -1.23
CA ARG A 109 -3.55 -19.40 -1.03
C ARG A 109 -2.59 -19.02 0.10
N PHE A 110 -2.21 -17.75 0.19
CA PHE A 110 -1.35 -17.21 1.25
C PHE A 110 -2.00 -17.43 2.62
N LEU A 111 -3.24 -16.98 2.79
CA LEU A 111 -4.00 -17.16 4.03
C LEU A 111 -4.45 -18.61 4.25
N GLY A 112 -4.37 -19.51 3.27
CA GLY A 112 -4.82 -20.90 3.42
C GLY A 112 -6.35 -21.04 3.55
N VAL A 113 -7.11 -20.14 2.94
CA VAL A 113 -8.58 -20.08 2.98
C VAL A 113 -9.21 -20.33 1.60
N GLY A 114 -10.53 -20.56 1.56
CA GLY A 114 -11.28 -20.62 0.31
C GLY A 114 -11.39 -19.26 -0.39
N LEU A 115 -11.37 -19.25 -1.73
CA LEU A 115 -11.44 -18.03 -2.54
C LEU A 115 -12.72 -17.22 -2.29
N ASN A 116 -13.83 -17.89 -1.96
CA ASN A 116 -15.09 -17.27 -1.59
C ASN A 116 -15.01 -16.37 -0.34
N ARG A 117 -13.95 -16.47 0.46
CA ARG A 117 -13.69 -15.57 1.59
C ARG A 117 -12.94 -14.30 1.21
N ILE A 118 -12.46 -14.20 -0.03
CA ILE A 118 -11.75 -13.03 -0.54
C ILE A 118 -12.72 -12.20 -1.41
N PRO A 119 -12.89 -10.90 -1.10
CA PRO A 119 -13.86 -10.03 -1.76
C PRO A 119 -13.61 -9.93 -3.26
N VAL A 120 -14.69 -9.83 -4.04
CA VAL A 120 -14.61 -9.63 -5.51
C VAL A 120 -14.17 -8.20 -5.83
N ASN A 121 -14.58 -7.21 -5.03
CA ASN A 121 -14.21 -5.81 -5.16
C ASN A 121 -13.45 -5.33 -3.90
N PRO A 122 -12.11 -5.49 -3.86
CA PRO A 122 -11.28 -5.07 -2.73
C PRO A 122 -11.32 -3.57 -2.43
N ASP A 123 -11.40 -2.71 -3.45
CA ASP A 123 -11.44 -1.25 -3.27
C ASP A 123 -12.74 -0.79 -2.55
N ALA A 124 -13.79 -1.63 -2.52
CA ALA A 124 -15.03 -1.37 -1.78
C ALA A 124 -14.97 -1.80 -0.29
N VAL A 125 -13.89 -2.46 0.14
CA VAL A 125 -13.76 -2.93 1.53
C VAL A 125 -13.35 -1.78 2.43
N THR A 126 -14.26 -1.34 3.29
CA THR A 126 -14.05 -0.17 4.16
C THR A 126 -13.10 -0.41 5.33
N LYS A 127 -12.88 -1.67 5.73
CA LYS A 127 -12.02 -2.07 6.85
C LYS A 127 -11.17 -3.28 6.46
N SER A 128 -10.27 -3.11 5.49
CA SER A 128 -9.43 -4.19 4.95
C SER A 128 -8.61 -4.94 6.01
N PRO A 129 -7.97 -4.29 7.00
CA PRO A 129 -7.27 -4.99 8.07
C PRO A 129 -8.20 -5.87 8.92
N SER A 130 -9.38 -5.34 9.27
CA SER A 130 -10.38 -6.08 10.04
C SER A 130 -10.90 -7.30 9.27
N LEU A 131 -11.11 -7.15 7.96
CA LEU A 131 -11.46 -8.26 7.09
C LEU A 131 -10.36 -9.32 7.08
N ILE A 132 -9.10 -8.93 6.87
CA ILE A 132 -7.96 -9.86 6.85
C ILE A 132 -7.87 -10.62 8.17
N MET A 133 -7.92 -9.92 9.31
CA MET A 133 -7.93 -10.56 10.63
C MET A 133 -9.11 -11.55 10.80
N SER A 134 -10.29 -11.21 10.29
CA SER A 134 -11.45 -12.10 10.34
C SER A 134 -11.29 -13.35 9.47
N VAL A 135 -10.70 -13.20 8.28
CA VAL A 135 -10.47 -14.29 7.33
C VAL A 135 -9.34 -15.20 7.81
N SER A 136 -8.25 -14.63 8.35
CA SER A 136 -7.11 -15.36 8.91
C SER A 136 -7.51 -16.34 10.02
N ARG A 137 -8.55 -16.03 10.81
CA ARG A 137 -9.11 -16.98 11.81
C ARG A 137 -9.60 -18.29 11.20
N LYS A 138 -10.04 -18.27 9.95
CA LYS A 138 -10.54 -19.45 9.22
C LYS A 138 -9.45 -20.12 8.39
N SER A 139 -8.20 -19.68 8.55
CA SER A 139 -7.03 -20.29 7.92
C SER A 139 -6.84 -21.74 8.38
N ARG A 140 -6.50 -22.59 7.41
CA ARG A 140 -6.02 -23.96 7.68
C ARG A 140 -4.56 -23.98 8.16
N LYS A 141 -3.82 -22.87 7.99
CA LYS A 141 -2.42 -22.75 8.38
C LYS A 141 -2.30 -22.18 9.79
N ARG A 142 -1.55 -22.89 10.64
CA ARG A 142 -1.35 -22.53 12.04
C ARG A 142 -0.56 -21.21 12.18
N ASP A 143 0.51 -21.04 11.40
CA ASP A 143 1.35 -19.84 11.39
C ASP A 143 0.53 -18.56 11.12
N ILE A 144 -0.37 -18.59 10.13
CA ILE A 144 -1.25 -17.45 9.82
C ILE A 144 -2.19 -17.11 10.97
N LYS A 145 -2.77 -18.11 11.66
CA LYS A 145 -3.68 -17.88 12.79
C LYS A 145 -2.97 -17.27 14.00
N GLU A 146 -1.73 -17.69 14.25
CA GLU A 146 -0.94 -17.25 15.40
C GLU A 146 -0.30 -15.87 15.15
N SER A 147 0.19 -15.60 13.92
CA SER A 147 0.83 -14.31 13.59
C SER A 147 -0.16 -13.18 13.30
N ILE A 148 -1.36 -13.49 12.80
CA ILE A 148 -2.44 -12.52 12.53
C ILE A 148 -3.60 -12.79 13.51
N PRO A 149 -3.54 -12.25 14.75
CA PRO A 149 -4.52 -12.48 15.77
C PRO A 149 -5.84 -11.75 15.46
N PRO A 150 -6.92 -12.17 16.13
CA PRO A 150 -8.23 -11.58 15.96
C PRO A 150 -8.33 -10.15 16.51
N LEU A 151 -9.34 -9.42 16.01
CA LEU A 151 -9.77 -8.13 16.54
C LEU A 151 -10.09 -8.25 18.03
N GLY A 152 -9.57 -7.33 18.84
CA GLY A 152 -9.92 -7.20 20.26
C GLY A 152 -8.93 -7.82 21.24
N THR A 153 -7.82 -8.43 20.79
CA THR A 153 -6.65 -8.56 21.65
C THR A 153 -6.00 -7.17 21.77
N THR A 154 -5.42 -6.85 22.93
CA THR A 154 -4.83 -5.53 23.24
C THR A 154 -3.74 -5.07 22.27
N ALA A 155 -3.32 -5.92 21.34
CA ALA A 155 -2.47 -5.59 20.22
C ALA A 155 -3.33 -5.14 19.01
N LYS A 156 -3.42 -3.82 18.76
CA LYS A 156 -4.10 -3.20 17.58
C LYS A 156 -3.62 -3.73 16.21
N ARG A 157 -2.51 -4.47 16.19
CA ARG A 157 -1.94 -5.26 15.09
C ARG A 157 -1.35 -6.50 15.76
N GLY A 158 -1.46 -7.68 15.15
CA GLY A 158 -0.78 -8.86 15.70
C GLY A 158 0.70 -8.69 15.93
N PRO A 159 1.36 -9.61 16.68
CA PRO A 159 2.79 -9.52 16.90
C PRO A 159 3.58 -9.43 15.58
N ASP A 160 3.02 -9.96 14.47
CA ASP A 160 3.63 -9.84 13.14
C ASP A 160 2.62 -9.68 11.97
N TYR A 161 1.57 -8.85 12.12
CA TYR A 161 0.62 -8.62 11.01
C TYR A 161 1.32 -8.04 9.77
N ASN A 162 2.13 -7.00 9.96
CA ASN A 162 2.83 -6.35 8.85
C ASN A 162 3.92 -7.24 8.24
N GLY A 163 4.65 -8.05 9.03
CA GLY A 163 5.68 -8.94 8.48
C GLY A 163 5.07 -10.09 7.68
N GLN A 164 3.93 -10.64 8.10
CA GLN A 164 3.21 -11.63 7.29
C GLN A 164 2.73 -11.06 5.95
N LEU A 165 2.15 -9.87 5.93
CA LEU A 165 1.74 -9.23 4.68
C LEU A 165 2.94 -8.82 3.82
N SER A 166 4.05 -8.38 4.44
CA SER A 166 5.30 -8.09 3.72
C SER A 166 5.92 -9.36 3.10
N ARG A 167 5.87 -10.50 3.81
CA ARG A 167 6.24 -11.82 3.29
C ARG A 167 5.40 -12.18 2.07
N PHE A 168 4.09 -11.93 2.12
CA PHE A 168 3.21 -12.13 0.98
C PHE A 168 3.59 -11.22 -0.21
N VAL A 169 3.80 -9.92 0.03
CA VAL A 169 4.22 -8.95 -1.01
C VAL A 169 5.51 -9.41 -1.72
N ASN A 170 6.47 -9.92 -0.96
CA ASN A 170 7.75 -10.32 -1.50
C ASN A 170 7.71 -11.66 -2.23
N GLY A 171 6.97 -12.65 -1.73
CA GLY A 171 7.01 -14.02 -2.25
C GLY A 171 5.82 -14.48 -3.09
N GLY A 172 4.61 -14.00 -2.81
CA GLY A 172 3.38 -14.56 -3.39
C GLY A 172 2.49 -13.60 -4.16
N TRP A 173 2.63 -12.29 -3.93
CA TRP A 173 1.79 -11.27 -4.55
C TRP A 173 2.19 -10.97 -5.99
N ASP A 174 1.19 -10.93 -6.88
CA ASP A 174 1.34 -10.45 -8.24
C ASP A 174 0.54 -9.17 -8.48
N ALA A 175 1.28 -8.07 -8.57
CA ALA A 175 0.75 -6.75 -8.87
C ALA A 175 0.01 -6.67 -10.23
N GLU A 176 0.35 -7.51 -11.22
CA GLU A 176 -0.34 -7.54 -12.52
C GLU A 176 -1.74 -8.15 -12.42
N ARG A 177 -1.92 -9.17 -11.58
CA ARG A 177 -3.26 -9.70 -11.28
C ARG A 177 -4.04 -8.71 -10.42
N ALA A 178 -3.40 -8.15 -9.41
CA ALA A 178 -4.02 -7.21 -8.49
C ALA A 178 -4.57 -5.95 -9.19
N ARG A 179 -3.81 -5.35 -10.12
CA ARG A 179 -4.24 -4.11 -10.79
C ARG A 179 -5.51 -4.26 -11.62
N LYS A 180 -5.86 -5.49 -12.06
CA LYS A 180 -7.12 -5.76 -12.76
C LYS A 180 -8.34 -5.61 -11.86
N HIS A 181 -8.15 -5.65 -10.54
CA HIS A 181 -9.22 -5.59 -9.54
C HIS A 181 -9.08 -4.40 -8.57
N SER A 182 -8.09 -3.52 -8.77
CA SER A 182 -7.93 -2.28 -7.99
C SER A 182 -7.55 -1.12 -8.89
N SER A 183 -8.48 -0.17 -9.03
CA SER A 183 -8.32 1.02 -9.87
C SER A 183 -7.25 1.96 -9.32
N SER A 184 -7.08 2.00 -8.00
CA SER A 184 -6.07 2.82 -7.33
C SER A 184 -4.66 2.25 -7.51
N LEU A 185 -4.52 0.92 -7.49
CA LEU A 185 -3.27 0.25 -7.84
C LEU A 185 -2.94 0.41 -9.33
N ASP A 186 -3.91 0.21 -10.23
CA ASP A 186 -3.71 0.35 -11.68
C ASP A 186 -3.16 1.74 -12.04
N ARG A 187 -3.78 2.80 -11.52
CA ARG A 187 -3.29 4.17 -11.72
C ARG A 187 -1.88 4.37 -11.14
N THR A 188 -1.56 3.71 -10.03
CA THR A 188 -0.23 3.82 -9.40
C THR A 188 0.83 3.16 -10.26
N ILE A 189 0.57 1.96 -10.77
CA ILE A 189 1.48 1.25 -11.67
C ILE A 189 1.64 2.01 -12.99
N ARG A 190 0.56 2.53 -13.58
CA ARG A 190 0.65 3.37 -14.79
C ARG A 190 1.49 4.63 -14.59
N THR A 191 1.49 5.21 -13.39
CA THR A 191 2.39 6.32 -13.07
C THR A 191 3.84 5.84 -13.04
N LEU A 192 4.15 4.72 -12.38
CA LEU A 192 5.50 4.16 -12.34
C LEU A 192 6.04 3.83 -13.73
N GLN A 193 5.22 3.22 -14.58
CA GLN A 193 5.58 2.86 -15.96
C GLN A 193 5.87 4.07 -16.86
N ARG A 194 5.57 5.29 -16.41
CA ARG A 194 5.83 6.55 -17.11
C ARG A 194 6.99 7.36 -16.50
N LEU A 195 7.55 6.90 -15.38
CA LEU A 195 8.78 7.44 -14.80
C LEU A 195 9.99 6.92 -15.59
#